data_AF-A0A928CTF7-F1
#
_entry.id   AF-A0A928CTF7-F1
#
_cell.length_a   1.000
_cell.length_b   1.000
_cell.length_c   1.000
_cell.angle_alpha   90.00
_cell.angle_beta   90.00
_cell.angle_gamma   90.00
#
_symmetry.space_group_name_H-M   'P 1'
#
loop_
_entity.id
_entity.type
_entity.pdbx_description
1 polymer ?
#
loop_
_entity_poly.entity_id
_entity_poly.type
_entity_poly.pdbx_seq_one_letter_code
_entity_poly.pdbx_strand_id
1 'polypeptide(L)'
;MNIRFAVIVLALAVCGLQAGEDGENLVRNADFKEQKKYWQMNPGTTFQDGIATVPLTNVRKKDPNTVTASVVQGIPSIKPGKYEFTAYYKGEFRNLFVVFRGYTKDKKQVNIVIKWLHQKDFVKAGDKPGWYKFFYVGTVPADVVRASLHIEPWGSKGQTMQITGIELAEAE
;
A
#
# COMPACT_ATOMS: atom_id res chain seq x y z
N MET A 1 -52.24 44.72 24.56
CA MET A 1 -52.42 43.53 23.69
C MET A 1 -51.65 43.78 22.40
N ASN A 2 -50.48 43.14 22.26
CA ASN A 2 -49.70 43.02 21.02
C ASN A 2 -48.50 42.11 21.35
N ILE A 3 -48.65 40.82 21.05
CA ILE A 3 -47.63 39.79 21.23
C ILE A 3 -46.71 39.85 20.01
N ARG A 4 -45.46 40.31 20.19
CA ARG A 4 -44.42 40.16 19.17
C ARG A 4 -43.61 38.91 19.51
N PHE A 5 -43.78 37.88 18.68
CA PHE A 5 -42.95 36.68 18.64
C PHE A 5 -41.52 37.07 18.23
N ALA A 6 -40.58 37.02 19.17
CA ALA A 6 -39.17 36.98 18.85
C ALA A 6 -38.76 35.50 18.73
N VAL A 7 -38.76 34.98 17.50
CA VAL A 7 -38.19 33.68 17.19
C VAL A 7 -36.67 33.83 17.23
N ILE A 8 -36.06 33.32 18.29
CA ILE A 8 -34.61 33.11 18.39
C ILE A 8 -34.29 31.95 17.46
N VAL A 9 -33.81 32.25 16.25
CA VAL A 9 -33.18 31.25 15.39
C VAL A 9 -31.79 31.00 15.94
N LEU A 10 -31.69 30.00 16.81
CA LEU A 10 -30.43 29.40 17.22
C LEU A 10 -29.85 28.65 16.02
N ALA A 11 -29.05 29.33 15.21
CA ALA A 11 -28.23 28.68 14.20
C ALA A 11 -27.12 27.91 14.93
N LEU A 12 -27.44 26.68 15.35
CA LEU A 12 -26.44 25.66 15.62
C LEU A 12 -25.70 25.44 14.31
N ALA A 13 -24.57 26.13 14.16
CA ALA A 13 -23.53 25.75 13.24
C ALA A 13 -22.99 24.39 13.71
N VAL A 14 -23.72 23.33 13.36
CA VAL A 14 -23.16 22.01 13.21
C VAL A 14 -22.19 22.14 12.05
N CYS A 15 -20.97 22.59 12.34
CA CYS A 15 -19.85 22.22 11.50
C CYS A 15 -19.80 20.71 11.59
N GLY A 16 -20.48 20.06 10.65
CA GLY A 16 -20.29 18.66 10.38
C GLY A 16 -18.79 18.48 10.19
N LEU A 17 -18.16 17.81 11.14
CA LEU A 17 -17.06 16.94 10.77
C LEU A 17 -17.66 16.07 9.66
N GLN A 18 -17.24 16.30 8.42
CA GLN A 18 -17.20 15.22 7.45
C GLN A 18 -16.36 14.14 8.12
N ALA A 19 -17.04 13.19 8.77
CA ALA A 19 -16.51 11.87 8.97
C ALA A 19 -16.10 11.39 7.58
N GLY A 20 -14.81 11.22 7.35
CA GLY A 20 -14.35 10.39 6.25
C GLY A 20 -14.89 9.00 6.52
N GLU A 21 -15.81 8.53 5.68
CA GLU A 21 -16.44 7.21 5.74
C GLU A 21 -15.50 6.08 5.28
N ASP A 22 -14.21 6.33 5.10
CA ASP A 22 -13.24 5.31 4.69
C ASP A 22 -12.08 5.29 5.69
N GLY A 23 -11.76 4.10 6.22
CA GLY A 23 -10.58 3.91 7.06
C GLY A 23 -9.34 4.52 6.40
N GLU A 24 -8.71 5.50 7.06
CA GLU A 24 -7.62 6.27 6.47
C GLU A 24 -6.51 5.34 5.95
N ASN A 25 -6.23 5.38 4.65
CA ASN A 25 -5.13 4.63 4.06
C ASN A 25 -3.82 5.02 4.75
N LEU A 26 -3.19 4.07 5.44
CA LEU A 26 -1.92 4.28 6.15
C LEU A 26 -0.74 4.46 5.20
N VAL A 27 -0.91 4.08 3.93
CA VAL A 27 0.08 4.29 2.88
C VAL A 27 0.13 5.75 2.48
N ARG A 28 1.30 6.36 2.62
CA ARG A 28 1.53 7.74 2.20
C ARG A 28 1.87 7.79 0.72
N ASN A 29 1.30 8.75 0.01
CA ASN A 29 1.57 8.96 -1.41
C ASN A 29 1.34 7.67 -2.23
N ALA A 30 0.18 7.04 -2.02
CA ALA A 30 -0.26 5.83 -2.70
C ALA A 30 -0.43 6.04 -4.22
N ASP A 31 -0.66 7.28 -4.63
CA ASP A 31 -0.80 7.71 -6.02
C ASP A 31 0.50 8.26 -6.63
N PHE A 32 1.63 8.14 -5.92
CA PHE A 32 2.96 8.55 -6.39
C PHE A 32 3.11 10.00 -6.90
N LYS A 33 2.19 10.92 -6.58
CA LYS A 33 2.31 12.33 -6.97
C LYS A 33 3.47 13.05 -6.29
N GLU A 34 3.74 12.74 -5.02
CA GLU A 34 4.85 13.28 -4.23
C GLU A 34 6.10 12.38 -4.33
N GLN A 35 6.68 12.33 -5.53
CA GLN A 35 7.78 11.44 -5.93
C GLN A 35 8.87 11.22 -4.85
N LYS A 36 9.35 9.97 -4.72
CA LYS A 36 10.53 9.53 -3.94
C LYS A 36 10.57 9.81 -2.42
N LYS A 37 9.70 10.63 -1.85
CA LYS A 37 9.79 11.04 -0.44
C LYS A 37 9.41 9.93 0.55
N TYR A 38 8.43 9.11 0.18
CA TYR A 38 7.82 8.12 1.09
C TYR A 38 8.14 6.67 0.74
N TRP A 39 8.74 6.45 -0.43
CA TRP A 39 8.98 5.12 -0.97
C TRP A 39 10.47 4.89 -1.19
N GLN A 40 10.96 3.76 -0.71
CA GLN A 40 12.25 3.22 -1.11
C GLN A 40 12.04 2.32 -2.31
N MET A 41 12.64 2.69 -3.44
CA MET A 41 12.51 1.98 -4.71
C MET A 41 13.85 1.87 -5.43
N ASN A 42 13.92 0.96 -6.41
CA ASN A 42 15.13 0.78 -7.21
C ASN A 42 15.52 2.07 -7.97
N PRO A 43 16.83 2.33 -8.13
CA PRO A 43 17.31 3.38 -9.03
C PRO A 43 16.75 3.21 -10.44
N GLY A 44 16.44 4.32 -11.11
CA GLY A 44 15.81 4.31 -12.43
C GLY A 44 14.29 4.17 -12.42
N THR A 45 13.65 4.12 -11.25
CA THR A 45 12.19 4.18 -11.15
C THR A 45 11.66 5.52 -11.69
N THR A 46 10.66 5.46 -12.57
CA THR A 46 9.96 6.62 -13.13
C THR A 46 8.52 6.68 -12.62
N PHE A 47 7.95 7.89 -12.61
CA PHE A 47 6.59 8.16 -12.12
C PHE A 47 5.80 8.90 -13.19
N GLN A 48 4.65 8.36 -13.58
CA GLN A 48 3.76 8.98 -14.57
C GLN A 48 2.31 8.63 -14.24
N ASP A 49 1.42 9.62 -14.22
CA ASP A 49 -0.04 9.44 -14.06
C ASP A 49 -0.43 8.53 -12.88
N GLY A 50 0.28 8.70 -11.76
CA GLY A 50 0.12 7.94 -10.53
C GLY A 50 0.53 6.47 -10.60
N ILE A 51 1.40 6.14 -11.54
CA ILE A 51 2.01 4.81 -11.71
C ILE A 51 3.51 4.94 -11.49
N ALA A 52 4.06 4.05 -10.67
CA ALA A 52 5.51 3.84 -10.57
C ALA A 52 5.92 2.73 -11.53
N THR A 53 6.89 3.00 -12.41
CA THR A 53 7.54 1.99 -13.27
C THR A 53 8.92 1.68 -12.70
N VAL A 54 9.06 0.47 -12.16
CA VAL A 54 10.21 0.05 -11.36
C VAL A 54 11.05 -0.95 -12.16
N PRO A 55 12.31 -0.63 -12.51
CA PRO A 55 13.17 -1.56 -13.24
C PRO A 55 13.75 -2.64 -12.33
N LEU A 56 13.75 -3.89 -12.80
CA LEU A 56 14.40 -5.01 -12.11
C LEU A 56 15.90 -4.91 -12.38
N THR A 57 16.65 -4.48 -11.35
CA THR A 57 18.10 -4.23 -11.45
C THR A 57 18.93 -4.95 -10.37
N ASN A 58 18.32 -5.44 -9.29
CA ASN A 58 19.04 -6.10 -8.20
C ASN A 58 19.28 -7.57 -8.52
N VAL A 59 20.53 -7.93 -8.85
CA VAL A 59 20.91 -9.33 -9.14
C VAL A 59 20.94 -10.15 -7.85
N ARG A 60 20.31 -11.33 -7.86
CA ARG A 60 20.34 -12.25 -6.72
C ARG A 60 21.67 -12.99 -6.66
N LYS A 61 22.39 -12.89 -5.53
CA LYS A 61 23.69 -13.55 -5.35
C LYS A 61 23.68 -15.06 -5.61
N LYS A 62 22.58 -15.74 -5.24
CA LYS A 62 22.43 -17.20 -5.39
C LYS A 62 21.94 -17.63 -6.78
N ASP A 63 21.43 -16.70 -7.58
CA ASP A 63 20.93 -16.96 -8.93
C ASP A 63 21.13 -15.70 -9.79
N PRO A 64 22.28 -15.58 -10.47
CA PRO A 64 22.61 -14.39 -11.26
C PRO A 64 21.65 -14.11 -12.43
N ASN A 65 20.88 -15.11 -12.86
CA ASN A 65 19.88 -14.96 -13.93
C ASN A 65 18.56 -14.36 -13.41
N THR A 66 18.40 -14.32 -12.09
CA THR A 66 17.24 -13.74 -11.43
C THR A 66 17.58 -12.34 -10.92
N VAL A 67 16.78 -11.38 -11.38
CA VAL A 67 16.86 -9.98 -11.00
C VAL A 67 15.57 -9.58 -10.29
N THR A 68 15.68 -8.72 -9.28
CA THR A 68 14.55 -8.22 -8.51
C THR A 68 14.55 -6.70 -8.42
N ALA A 69 13.42 -6.16 -7.97
CA ALA A 69 13.30 -4.79 -7.50
C ALA A 69 12.54 -4.79 -6.17
N SER A 70 12.48 -3.64 -5.53
CA SER A 70 11.74 -3.46 -4.29
C SER A 70 10.92 -2.18 -4.34
N VAL A 71 9.68 -2.26 -3.86
CA VAL A 71 8.80 -1.13 -3.57
C VAL A 71 8.48 -1.22 -2.09
N VAL A 72 9.08 -0.33 -1.30
CA VAL A 72 9.06 -0.43 0.16
C VAL A 72 8.62 0.88 0.78
N GLN A 73 7.70 0.80 1.75
CA GLN A 73 7.35 1.92 2.60
C GLN A 73 7.33 1.49 4.06
N GLY A 74 7.95 2.29 4.93
CA GLY A 74 7.85 2.16 6.37
C GLY A 74 6.60 2.86 6.90
N ILE A 75 5.90 2.20 7.82
CA ILE A 75 4.74 2.73 8.53
C ILE A 75 5.20 3.02 9.96
N PRO A 76 5.47 4.28 10.33
CA PRO A 76 6.15 4.62 11.58
C PRO A 76 5.32 4.34 12.83
N SER A 77 3.99 4.31 12.70
CA SER A 77 3.06 3.95 13.76
C SER A 77 1.90 3.15 13.18
N ILE A 78 1.51 2.08 13.84
CA ILE A 78 0.35 1.25 13.47
C ILE A 78 -0.35 0.75 14.73
N LYS A 79 -1.68 0.70 14.70
CA LYS A 79 -2.48 0.17 15.81
C LYS A 79 -2.69 -1.34 15.65
N PRO A 80 -2.89 -2.08 16.74
CA PRO A 80 -3.35 -3.47 16.67
C PRO A 80 -4.72 -3.53 15.99
N GLY A 81 -4.94 -4.54 15.14
CA GLY A 81 -6.18 -4.63 14.37
C GLY A 81 -6.05 -5.50 13.13
N LYS A 82 -7.17 -5.69 12.42
CA LYS A 82 -7.16 -6.31 11.09
C LYS A 82 -6.93 -5.22 10.05
N TYR A 83 -6.12 -5.53 9.05
CA TYR A 83 -5.81 -4.61 7.96
C TYR A 83 -5.90 -5.31 6.62
N GLU A 84 -6.38 -4.58 5.62
CA GLU A 84 -6.40 -4.98 4.22
C GLU A 84 -5.21 -4.35 3.51
N PHE A 85 -4.48 -5.14 2.73
CA PHE A 85 -3.35 -4.72 1.92
C PHE A 85 -3.61 -5.05 0.46
N THR A 86 -3.67 -4.01 -0.38
CA THR A 86 -3.98 -4.14 -1.81
C THR A 86 -3.01 -3.35 -2.67
N ALA A 87 -2.82 -3.80 -3.92
CA ALA A 87 -2.20 -3.01 -4.97
C ALA A 87 -2.57 -3.54 -6.36
N TYR A 88 -2.52 -2.65 -7.36
CA TYR A 88 -2.58 -3.01 -8.77
C TYR A 88 -1.17 -3.08 -9.35
N TYR A 89 -0.88 -4.12 -10.12
CA TYR A 89 0.42 -4.31 -10.74
C TYR A 89 0.33 -4.92 -12.14
N LYS A 90 1.35 -4.69 -12.97
CA LYS A 90 1.58 -5.42 -14.22
C LYS A 90 3.06 -5.36 -14.62
N GLY A 91 3.48 -6.24 -15.52
CA GLY A 91 4.86 -6.30 -15.99
C GLY A 91 5.22 -7.70 -16.48
N GLU A 92 6.48 -7.89 -16.86
CA GLU A 92 6.98 -9.12 -17.47
C GLU A 92 7.75 -10.02 -16.49
N PHE A 93 7.56 -9.85 -15.18
CA PHE A 93 8.24 -10.63 -14.16
C PHE A 93 7.53 -11.96 -13.87
N ARG A 94 8.28 -12.94 -13.36
CA ARG A 94 7.82 -14.32 -13.17
C ARG A 94 7.14 -14.54 -11.82
N ASN A 95 7.60 -13.84 -10.78
CA ASN A 95 7.07 -13.98 -9.43
C ASN A 95 6.93 -12.62 -8.76
N LEU A 96 6.01 -12.53 -7.79
CA LEU A 96 5.82 -11.37 -6.93
C LEU A 96 5.91 -11.81 -5.48
N PHE A 97 6.76 -11.17 -4.70
CA PHE A 97 6.83 -11.35 -3.26
C PHE A 97 6.22 -10.15 -2.56
N VAL A 98 5.17 -10.40 -1.77
CA VAL A 98 4.40 -9.38 -1.05
C VAL A 98 4.53 -9.63 0.44
N VAL A 99 5.00 -8.62 1.18
CA VAL A 99 5.22 -8.70 2.63
C VAL A 99 4.62 -7.49 3.31
N PHE A 100 3.82 -7.76 4.33
CA PHE A 100 3.46 -6.79 5.37
C PHE A 100 4.07 -7.28 6.68
N ARG A 101 5.01 -6.52 7.23
CA ARG A 101 5.81 -6.91 8.40
C ARG A 101 5.66 -5.87 9.50
N GLY A 102 5.35 -6.35 10.70
CA GLY A 102 5.33 -5.56 11.92
C GLY A 102 6.68 -5.63 12.66
N TYR A 103 6.92 -4.61 13.48
CA TYR A 103 8.02 -4.57 14.42
C TYR A 103 7.50 -4.15 15.78
N THR A 104 7.88 -4.93 16.78
CA THR A 104 7.59 -4.66 18.18
C THR A 104 8.54 -3.60 18.75
N LYS A 105 8.29 -3.13 19.99
CA LYS A 105 9.15 -2.13 20.66
C LYS A 105 10.60 -2.59 20.84
N ASP A 106 10.83 -3.88 21.06
CA ASP A 106 12.14 -4.53 21.14
C ASP A 106 12.76 -4.84 19.76
N LYS A 107 12.18 -4.30 18.68
CA LYS A 107 12.63 -4.45 17.28
C LYS A 107 12.54 -5.88 16.75
N LYS A 108 11.82 -6.78 17.42
CA LYS A 108 11.52 -8.12 16.90
C LYS A 108 10.59 -8.00 15.70
N GLN A 109 10.84 -8.82 14.68
CA GLN A 109 10.07 -8.84 13.45
C GLN A 109 8.90 -9.81 13.57
N VAL A 110 7.73 -9.39 13.09
CA VAL A 110 6.51 -10.21 13.01
C VAL A 110 5.99 -10.16 11.59
N ASN A 111 5.83 -11.31 10.94
CA ASN A 111 5.23 -11.37 9.62
C ASN A 111 3.71 -11.32 9.77
N ILE A 112 3.07 -10.28 9.24
CA ILE A 112 1.61 -10.10 9.25
C ILE A 112 1.01 -10.71 7.97
N VAL A 113 1.60 -10.37 6.82
CA VAL A 113 1.33 -11.03 5.53
C VAL A 113 2.66 -11.41 4.89
N ILE A 114 2.74 -12.63 4.36
CA ILE A 114 3.85 -13.10 3.52
C ILE A 114 3.28 -13.95 2.39
N LYS A 115 3.45 -13.49 1.15
CA LYS A 115 2.90 -14.15 -0.04
C LYS A 115 3.94 -14.20 -1.14
N TRP A 116 4.17 -15.40 -1.65
CA TRP A 116 4.97 -15.65 -2.84
C TRP A 116 4.01 -16.07 -3.96
N LEU A 117 3.90 -15.24 -4.99
CA LEU A 117 2.99 -15.46 -6.11
C LEU A 117 3.79 -15.83 -7.34
N HIS A 118 3.43 -16.94 -7.97
CA HIS A 118 3.89 -17.25 -9.31
C HIS A 118 2.97 -16.59 -10.33
N GLN A 119 3.46 -16.34 -11.54
CA GLN A 119 2.67 -15.70 -12.60
C GLN A 119 1.31 -16.38 -12.87
N LYS A 120 1.24 -17.72 -12.72
CA LYS A 120 -0.02 -18.48 -12.84
C LYS A 120 -1.06 -18.17 -11.75
N ASP A 121 -0.62 -17.61 -10.63
CA ASP A 121 -1.44 -17.25 -9.47
C ASP A 121 -1.84 -15.76 -9.52
N PHE A 122 -1.42 -15.01 -10.55
CA PHE A 122 -1.78 -13.61 -10.69
C PHE A 122 -3.26 -13.48 -11.05
N VAL A 123 -3.99 -12.70 -10.25
CA VAL A 123 -5.42 -12.46 -10.42
C VAL A 123 -5.62 -11.20 -11.25
N LYS A 124 -6.31 -11.32 -12.39
CA LYS A 124 -6.64 -10.17 -13.25
C LYS A 124 -7.54 -9.19 -12.51
N ALA A 125 -7.26 -7.91 -12.64
CA ALA A 125 -8.09 -6.83 -12.11
C ALA A 125 -9.29 -6.61 -13.05
N GLY A 126 -10.51 -6.95 -12.60
CA GLY A 126 -11.72 -6.80 -13.41
C GLY A 126 -12.09 -5.34 -13.71
N ASP A 127 -11.69 -4.43 -12.83
CA ASP A 127 -11.88 -2.99 -12.87
C ASP A 127 -10.74 -2.23 -13.58
N LYS A 128 -9.64 -2.91 -13.93
CA LYS A 128 -8.48 -2.29 -14.59
C LYS A 128 -7.89 -3.23 -15.65
N PRO A 129 -8.40 -3.21 -16.90
CA PRO A 129 -7.96 -4.12 -17.96
C PRO A 129 -6.45 -4.12 -18.19
N GLY A 130 -5.87 -5.32 -18.30
CA GLY A 130 -4.42 -5.51 -18.48
C GLY A 130 -3.59 -5.39 -17.20
N TRP A 131 -4.22 -5.19 -16.05
CA TRP A 131 -3.58 -5.22 -14.74
C TRP A 131 -3.97 -6.46 -13.94
N TYR A 132 -3.15 -6.76 -12.95
CA TYR A 132 -3.41 -7.71 -11.89
C TYR A 132 -3.65 -6.97 -10.59
N LYS A 133 -4.37 -7.59 -9.65
CA LYS A 133 -4.59 -7.08 -8.30
C LYS A 133 -4.27 -8.17 -7.29
N PHE A 134 -3.61 -7.81 -6.19
CA PHE A 134 -3.62 -8.65 -5.00
C PHE A 134 -4.44 -7.98 -3.89
N PHE A 135 -5.00 -8.81 -3.02
CA PHE A 135 -5.76 -8.41 -1.85
C PHE A 135 -5.42 -9.39 -0.73
N TYR A 136 -4.92 -8.90 0.39
CA TYR A 136 -4.61 -9.73 1.55
C TYR A 136 -5.06 -9.05 2.83
N VAL A 137 -5.63 -9.85 3.73
CA VAL A 137 -5.97 -9.40 5.09
C VAL A 137 -4.94 -9.97 6.06
N GLY A 138 -4.49 -9.15 7.01
CA GLY A 138 -3.58 -9.56 8.07
C GLY A 138 -3.90 -8.88 9.40
N THR A 139 -3.65 -9.58 10.49
CA THR A 139 -3.89 -9.04 11.85
C THR A 139 -2.58 -8.55 12.45
N VAL A 140 -2.52 -7.26 12.77
CA VAL A 140 -1.44 -6.62 13.53
C VAL A 140 -1.59 -6.95 15.01
N PRO A 141 -0.62 -7.64 15.64
CA PRO A 141 -0.66 -7.96 17.06
C PRO A 141 -0.52 -6.73 17.97
N ALA A 142 -0.92 -6.88 19.24
CA ALA A 142 -0.95 -5.81 20.24
C ALA A 142 0.41 -5.16 20.54
N ASP A 143 1.51 -5.91 20.38
CA ASP A 143 2.87 -5.50 20.72
C ASP A 143 3.62 -4.86 19.54
N VAL A 144 3.05 -4.88 18.33
CA VAL A 144 3.60 -4.22 17.13
C VAL A 144 3.32 -2.72 17.20
N VAL A 145 4.36 -1.91 17.00
CA VAL A 145 4.28 -0.44 17.09
C VAL A 145 4.58 0.28 15.79
N ARG A 146 5.23 -0.41 14.84
CA ARG A 146 5.55 0.11 13.50
C ARG A 146 5.51 -1.04 12.51
N ALA A 147 5.38 -0.75 11.24
CA ALA A 147 5.35 -1.77 10.20
C ALA A 147 6.11 -1.35 8.94
N SER A 148 6.15 -2.23 7.97
CA SER A 148 6.64 -1.95 6.62
C SER A 148 5.93 -2.83 5.61
N LEU A 149 5.73 -2.28 4.42
CA LEU A 149 5.21 -2.97 3.24
C LEU A 149 6.37 -3.18 2.28
N HIS A 150 6.46 -4.38 1.69
CA HIS A 150 7.44 -4.72 0.66
C HIS A 150 6.73 -5.42 -0.48
N ILE A 151 6.92 -4.93 -1.69
CA ILE A 151 6.45 -5.55 -2.91
C ILE A 151 7.65 -5.70 -3.82
N GLU A 152 8.04 -6.95 -4.07
CA GLU A 152 9.27 -7.28 -4.79
C GLU A 152 8.94 -8.14 -6.01
N PRO A 153 9.03 -7.61 -7.24
CA PRO A 153 8.96 -8.42 -8.45
C PRO A 153 10.27 -9.19 -8.66
N TRP A 154 10.17 -10.40 -9.19
CA TRP A 154 11.30 -11.28 -9.50
C TRP A 154 11.19 -11.78 -10.93
N GLY A 155 12.24 -11.53 -11.71
CA GLY A 155 12.25 -11.81 -13.14
C GLY A 155 13.67 -11.80 -13.70
N SER A 156 13.80 -11.35 -14.94
CA SER A 156 15.05 -11.29 -15.69
C SER A 156 15.49 -9.84 -15.91
N LYS A 157 16.77 -9.66 -16.27
CA LYS A 157 17.34 -8.34 -16.57
C LYS A 157 16.58 -7.65 -17.69
N GLY A 158 16.35 -6.34 -17.55
CA GLY A 158 15.64 -5.52 -18.54
C GLY A 158 14.12 -5.49 -18.36
N GLN A 159 13.56 -6.35 -17.50
CA GLN A 159 12.15 -6.33 -17.18
C GLN A 159 11.80 -5.22 -16.19
N THR A 160 10.53 -4.83 -16.18
CA THR A 160 9.98 -3.81 -15.29
C THR A 160 8.70 -4.29 -14.62
N MET A 161 8.35 -3.66 -13.51
CA MET A 161 7.02 -3.72 -12.92
C MET A 161 6.40 -2.32 -12.93
N GLN A 162 5.15 -2.22 -13.34
CA GLN A 162 4.31 -1.06 -13.09
C GLN A 162 3.40 -1.35 -11.90
N ILE A 163 3.27 -0.39 -10.99
CA ILE A 163 2.46 -0.52 -9.78
C ILE A 163 1.72 0.79 -9.46
N THR A 164 0.51 0.68 -8.91
CA THR A 164 -0.35 1.81 -8.50
C THR A 164 -1.40 1.37 -7.48
N GLY A 165 -2.07 2.34 -6.85
CA GLY A 165 -3.19 2.11 -5.94
C GLY A 165 -2.80 1.21 -4.77
N ILE A 166 -1.68 1.51 -4.10
CA ILE A 166 -1.23 0.74 -2.94
C ILE A 166 -1.99 1.22 -1.71
N GLU A 167 -2.72 0.32 -1.07
CA GLU A 167 -3.58 0.65 0.06
C GLU A 167 -3.29 -0.27 1.25
N LEU A 168 -3.22 0.32 2.44
CA LEU A 168 -3.21 -0.38 3.72
C LEU A 168 -4.21 0.32 4.64
N ALA A 169 -5.38 -0.29 4.83
CA ALA A 169 -6.45 0.28 5.64
C ALA A 169 -6.89 -0.71 6.72
N GLU A 170 -7.47 -0.23 7.81
CA GLU A 170 -8.14 -1.09 8.80
C GLU A 170 -9.32 -1.81 8.10
N ALA A 171 -9.45 -3.11 8.33
CA ALA A 171 -10.56 -3.90 7.80
C ALA A 171 -11.78 -3.74 8.71
N GLU A 172 -12.97 -3.60 8.11
CA GLU A 172 -14.25 -3.57 8.83
C GLU A 172 -14.60 -4.90 9.55
#